data_AF-A0A9D9WNG1-F1
#
_entry.id   AF-A0A9D9WNG1-F1
#
_cell.length_a   1.000
_cell.length_b   1.000
_cell.length_c   1.000
_cell.angle_alpha   90.00
_cell.angle_beta   90.00
_cell.angle_gamma   90.00
#
_symmetry.space_group_name_H-M   'P 1'
#
loop_
_entity.id
_entity.type
_entity.pdbx_description
1 polymer ?
#
loop_
_entity_poly.entity_id
_entity_poly.type
_entity_poly.pdbx_seq_one_letter_code
_entity_poly.pdbx_strand_id
1 'polypeptide(L)'
;MFIQILQIIAAIATILTGLISLLKPESVTGFTGLRPEGGRGITEIRAVLGGFFVALGAAPLLLNSPSTYTMLGIAYLVVGLVRGVSMFVDKSVERSNNISLVVEIIFGIILVLPA
;
A
#
# COMPACT_ATOMS: atom_id res chain seq x y z
N MET A 1 -22.34 -5.50 -4.16
CA MET A 1 -22.22 -6.20 -2.85
C MET A 1 -20.94 -7.05 -2.71
N PHE A 2 -20.71 -8.10 -3.52
CA PHE A 2 -19.47 -8.91 -3.39
C PHE A 2 -18.19 -8.08 -3.61
N ILE A 3 -18.15 -7.26 -4.67
CA ILE A 3 -17.01 -6.36 -4.96
C ILE A 3 -16.79 -5.37 -3.81
N GLN A 4 -17.86 -4.77 -3.28
CA GLN A 4 -17.78 -3.86 -2.13
C GLN A 4 -17.11 -4.49 -0.91
N ILE A 5 -17.41 -5.77 -0.62
CA ILE A 5 -16.75 -6.50 0.48
C ILE A 5 -15.25 -6.62 0.22
N LEU A 6 -14.84 -6.96 -1.01
CA LEU A 6 -13.43 -7.04 -1.37
C LEU A 6 -12.72 -5.66 -1.28
N GLN A 7 -13.40 -4.59 -1.66
CA GLN A 7 -12.89 -3.22 -1.54
C GLN A 7 -12.67 -2.83 -0.07
N ILE A 8 -13.61 -3.17 0.81
CA ILE A 8 -13.48 -2.96 2.25
C ILE A 8 -12.30 -3.76 2.80
N ILE A 9 -12.14 -5.02 2.39
CA ILE A 9 -10.99 -5.86 2.79
C ILE A 9 -9.67 -5.24 2.34
N ALA A 10 -9.56 -4.77 1.09
CA ALA A 10 -8.37 -4.12 0.59
C ALA A 10 -8.04 -2.82 1.36
N ALA A 11 -9.06 -2.01 1.66
CA ALA A 11 -8.91 -0.80 2.48
C ALA A 11 -8.42 -1.13 3.89
N ILE A 12 -9.02 -2.13 4.56
CA ILE A 12 -8.60 -2.59 5.89
C ILE A 12 -7.17 -3.13 5.86
N ALA A 13 -6.82 -3.95 4.87
CA ALA A 13 -5.46 -4.46 4.72
C ALA A 13 -4.43 -3.32 4.54
N THR A 14 -4.78 -2.28 3.78
CA THR A 14 -3.96 -1.07 3.62
C THR A 14 -3.74 -0.37 4.97
N ILE A 15 -4.80 -0.22 5.78
CA ILE A 15 -4.71 0.34 7.13
C ILE A 15 -3.79 -0.52 8.01
N LEU A 16 -3.94 -1.84 8.00
CA LEU A 16 -3.13 -2.74 8.82
C LEU A 16 -1.64 -2.66 8.45
N THR A 17 -1.30 -2.61 7.16
CA THR A 17 0.09 -2.37 6.70
C THR A 17 0.63 -1.03 7.22
N GLY A 18 -0.20 0.02 7.16
CA GLY A 18 0.14 1.32 7.74
C GLY A 18 0.34 1.27 9.25
N LEU A 19 -0.54 0.62 10.00
CA LEU A 19 -0.43 0.48 11.45
C LEU A 19 0.82 -0.31 11.87
N ILE A 20 1.18 -1.37 11.14
CA ILE A 20 2.43 -2.10 11.38
C ILE A 20 3.64 -1.18 11.20
N SER A 21 3.68 -0.42 10.11
CA SER A 21 4.77 0.53 9.82
C SER A 21 4.83 1.68 10.85
N LEU A 22 3.68 2.13 11.34
CA LEU A 22 3.55 3.19 12.33
C LEU A 22 4.00 2.76 13.73
N LEU A 23 3.56 1.57 14.17
CA LEU A 23 3.76 1.08 15.54
C LEU A 23 5.06 0.28 15.68
N LYS A 24 5.48 -0.43 14.63
CA LYS A 24 6.68 -1.29 14.60
C LYS A 24 7.51 -1.03 13.33
N PRO A 25 8.07 0.18 13.16
CA PRO A 25 8.74 0.62 11.93
C PRO A 25 9.94 -0.24 11.51
N GLU A 26 10.66 -0.84 12.45
CA GLU A 26 11.81 -1.69 12.13
C GLU A 26 11.39 -3.03 11.49
N SER A 27 10.17 -3.49 11.74
CA SER A 27 9.68 -4.78 11.22
C SER A 27 9.47 -4.81 9.71
N VAL A 28 9.33 -3.63 9.08
CA VAL A 28 9.12 -3.53 7.63
C VAL A 28 10.42 -3.37 6.83
N THR A 29 11.55 -3.15 7.50
CA THR A 29 12.87 -2.95 6.85
C THR A 29 13.32 -4.17 6.05
N GLY A 30 13.12 -5.38 6.60
CA GLY A 30 13.47 -6.63 5.92
C GLY A 30 12.61 -6.95 4.69
N PHE A 31 11.39 -6.41 4.61
CA PHE A 31 10.50 -6.58 3.46
C PHE A 31 10.71 -5.48 2.40
N THR A 32 10.92 -4.24 2.84
CA THR A 32 11.05 -3.07 1.93
C THR A 32 12.47 -2.83 1.44
N GLY A 33 13.47 -3.40 2.10
CA GLY A 33 14.89 -3.11 1.84
C GLY A 33 15.35 -1.75 2.40
N LEU A 34 14.45 -0.96 3.00
CA LEU A 34 14.79 0.33 3.59
C LEU A 34 15.60 0.16 4.88
N ARG A 35 16.65 0.98 5.03
CA ARG A 35 17.46 1.07 6.26
C ARG A 35 17.32 2.48 6.85
N PRO A 36 16.57 2.66 7.95
CA PRO A 36 16.38 3.98 8.53
C PRO A 36 17.67 4.50 9.19
N GLU A 37 18.02 5.75 8.90
CA GLU A 37 19.13 6.44 9.55
C GLU A 37 18.65 7.19 10.79
N GLY A 38 18.98 6.66 11.96
CA GLY A 38 18.64 7.24 13.27
C GLY A 38 17.14 7.49 13.47
N GLY A 39 16.81 8.40 14.40
CA GLY A 39 15.42 8.76 14.70
C GLY A 39 14.68 9.37 13.50
N ARG A 40 15.37 10.12 12.63
CA ARG A 40 14.77 10.77 11.46
C ARG A 40 14.25 9.75 10.44
N GLY A 41 15.03 8.71 10.13
CA GLY A 41 14.60 7.64 9.22
C GLY A 41 13.42 6.84 9.78
N ILE A 42 13.39 6.61 11.09
CA ILE A 42 12.24 5.98 11.77
C ILE A 42 10.99 6.84 11.62
N THR A 43 11.10 8.17 11.75
CA THR A 43 9.97 9.09 11.53
C THR A 43 9.45 9.00 10.10
N GLU A 44 10.31 8.89 9.09
CA GLU A 44 9.87 8.73 7.69
C GLU A 44 9.07 7.44 7.46
N ILE A 45 9.53 6.31 8.03
CA ILE A 45 8.76 5.05 7.97
C ILE A 45 7.40 5.24 8.64
N ARG A 46 7.35 5.86 9.83
CA ARG A 46 6.08 6.10 10.54
C ARG A 46 5.13 7.03 9.80
N ALA A 47 5.64 8.09 9.18
CA ALA A 47 4.82 9.09 8.51
C ALA A 47 4.34 8.59 7.14
N VAL A 48 5.27 8.14 6.29
CA VAL A 48 4.98 7.81 4.89
C VAL A 48 4.47 6.38 4.75
N LEU A 49 5.18 5.38 5.28
CA LEU A 49 4.72 3.99 5.20
C LEU A 49 3.62 3.69 6.23
N GLY A 50 3.57 4.45 7.32
CA GLY A 50 2.56 4.31 8.36
C GLY A 50 1.34 5.19 8.14
N GLY A 51 1.44 6.46 8.54
CA GLY A 51 0.34 7.42 8.55
C GLY A 51 -0.34 7.58 7.20
N PHE A 52 0.43 7.64 6.10
CA PHE A 52 -0.16 7.79 4.77
C PHE A 52 -0.96 6.55 4.34
N PHE A 53 -0.45 5.33 4.60
CA PHE A 53 -1.19 4.10 4.33
C PHE A 53 -2.45 3.98 5.19
N VAL A 54 -2.38 4.37 6.46
CA VAL A 54 -3.56 4.44 7.34
C VAL A 54 -4.60 5.40 6.76
N ALA A 55 -4.21 6.61 6.36
CA ALA A 55 -5.12 7.59 5.78
C ALA A 55 -5.71 7.10 4.44
N LEU A 56 -4.89 6.52 3.57
CA LEU A 56 -5.30 5.99 2.27
C LEU A 56 -6.33 4.87 2.39
N GLY A 57 -6.16 3.95 3.35
CA GLY A 57 -7.13 2.90 3.60
C GLY A 57 -8.36 3.36 4.40
N ALA A 58 -8.22 4.33 5.31
CA ALA A 58 -9.33 4.83 6.11
C ALA A 58 -10.26 5.79 5.35
N ALA A 59 -9.72 6.63 4.45
CA ALA A 59 -10.50 7.63 3.74
C ALA A 59 -11.70 7.03 2.96
N PRO A 60 -11.56 5.90 2.22
CA PRO A 60 -12.71 5.27 1.57
C PRO A 60 -13.80 4.78 2.53
N LEU A 61 -13.41 4.28 3.70
CA LEU A 61 -14.34 3.79 4.73
C LEU A 61 -15.08 4.93 5.43
N LEU A 62 -14.38 6.05 5.68
CA LEU A 62 -14.94 7.20 6.40
C LEU A 62 -15.81 8.08 5.49
N LEU A 63 -15.37 8.31 4.25
CA LEU A 63 -16.10 9.16 3.30
C LEU A 63 -17.20 8.39 2.56
N ASN A 64 -17.09 7.06 2.51
CA ASN A 64 -18.09 6.15 1.94
C ASN A 64 -18.55 6.55 0.53
N SER A 65 -17.61 7.01 -0.30
CA SER A 65 -17.87 7.41 -1.69
C SER A 65 -17.17 6.45 -2.64
N PRO A 66 -17.85 5.95 -3.70
CA PRO A 66 -17.21 5.09 -4.70
C PRO A 66 -15.92 5.69 -5.29
N SER A 67 -15.89 7.02 -5.49
CA SER A 67 -14.72 7.72 -6.03
C SER A 67 -13.47 7.61 -5.15
N THR A 68 -13.64 7.44 -3.83
CA THR A 68 -12.51 7.31 -2.90
C THR A 68 -11.88 5.92 -2.93
N TYR A 69 -12.67 4.86 -3.16
CA TYR A 69 -12.14 3.53 -3.46
C TYR A 69 -11.40 3.52 -4.80
N THR A 70 -11.99 4.14 -5.84
CA THR A 70 -11.33 4.27 -7.14
C THR A 70 -10.00 5.02 -7.04
N MET A 71 -9.94 6.10 -6.25
CA MET A 71 -8.70 6.84 -6.01
C MET A 71 -7.62 5.94 -5.38
N LEU A 72 -7.96 5.16 -4.35
CA LEU A 72 -7.03 4.21 -3.75
C LEU A 72 -6.58 3.14 -4.75
N GLY A 73 -7.49 2.64 -5.59
CA GLY A 73 -7.19 1.68 -6.65
C GLY A 73 -6.22 2.23 -7.69
N ILE A 74 -6.44 3.48 -8.14
CA ILE A 74 -5.52 4.18 -9.04
C ILE A 74 -4.14 4.32 -8.40
N ALA A 75 -4.07 4.69 -7.12
CA ALA A 75 -2.80 4.78 -6.40
C ALA A 75 -2.05 3.44 -6.42
N TYR A 76 -2.73 2.33 -6.11
CA TYR A 76 -2.14 1.00 -6.16
C TYR A 76 -1.66 0.59 -7.57
N LEU A 77 -2.45 0.85 -8.61
CA LEU A 77 -2.07 0.53 -9.99
C LEU A 77 -0.88 1.35 -10.47
N VAL A 78 -0.81 2.64 -10.12
CA VAL A 78 0.32 3.51 -10.46
C VAL A 78 1.58 3.03 -9.74
N VAL A 79 1.49 2.70 -8.45
CA VAL A 79 2.62 2.13 -7.70
C VAL A 79 3.07 0.82 -8.33
N GLY A 80 2.15 -0.09 -8.65
CA GLY A 80 2.45 -1.36 -9.30
C GLY A 80 3.10 -1.20 -10.68
N LEU A 81 2.65 -0.23 -11.48
CA LEU A 81 3.26 0.10 -12.77
C LEU A 81 4.70 0.58 -12.59
N VAL A 82 4.92 1.56 -11.70
CA VAL A 82 6.25 2.10 -11.43
C VAL A 82 7.17 1.00 -10.89
N ARG A 83 6.72 0.23 -9.89
CA ARG A 83 7.48 -0.89 -9.33
C ARG A 83 7.82 -1.93 -10.39
N GLY A 84 6.84 -2.30 -11.23
CA GLY A 84 7.03 -3.26 -12.31
C GLY A 84 8.14 -2.84 -13.27
N VAL A 85 8.20 -1.56 -13.67
CA VAL A 85 9.28 -1.03 -14.51
C VAL A 85 10.61 -0.95 -13.74
N SER A 86 10.60 -0.35 -12.54
CA SER A 86 11.79 -0.17 -11.70
C SER A 86 12.47 -1.49 -11.33
N MET A 87 11.71 -2.58 -11.16
CA MET A 87 12.26 -3.90 -10.86
C MET A 87 13.28 -4.38 -11.90
N PHE A 88 13.03 -4.10 -13.18
CA PHE A 88 13.96 -4.48 -14.25
C PHE A 88 15.08 -3.45 -14.44
N VAL A 89 14.76 -2.16 -14.31
CA VAL A 89 15.75 -1.07 -14.43
C VAL A 89 16.80 -1.17 -13.31
N ASP A 90 16.35 -1.34 -12.07
CA ASP A 90 17.19 -1.34 -10.88
C ASP A 90 17.68 -2.75 -10.49
N LYS A 91 17.34 -3.78 -11.29
CA LYS A 91 17.69 -5.19 -11.04
C LYS A 91 17.24 -5.68 -9.64
N SER A 92 16.06 -5.27 -9.21
CA SER A 92 15.47 -5.57 -7.90
C SER A 92 14.34 -6.60 -7.99
N VAL A 93 14.45 -7.54 -8.93
CA VAL A 93 13.53 -8.69 -9.01
C VAL A 93 13.83 -9.66 -7.88
N GLU A 94 13.18 -9.45 -6.76
CA GLU A 94 13.30 -10.26 -5.55
C GLU A 94 11.92 -10.65 -4.98
N ARG A 95 11.91 -11.58 -4.04
CA ARG A 95 10.67 -12.17 -3.51
C ARG A 95 9.72 -11.12 -2.92
N SER A 96 10.22 -10.19 -2.12
CA SER A 96 9.43 -9.12 -1.50
C SER A 96 8.82 -8.17 -2.55
N ASN A 97 9.60 -7.82 -3.56
CA ASN A 97 9.17 -6.93 -4.64
C ASN A 97 8.10 -7.59 -5.52
N ASN A 98 8.27 -8.87 -5.84
CA ASN A 98 7.26 -9.67 -6.53
C ASN A 98 5.94 -9.75 -5.74
N ILE A 99 6.01 -10.00 -4.42
CA ILE A 99 4.80 -10.03 -3.55
C ILE A 99 4.11 -8.66 -3.57
N SER A 100 4.88 -7.58 -3.43
CA SER A 100 4.34 -6.21 -3.45
C SER A 100 3.63 -5.91 -4.76
N LEU A 101 4.25 -6.23 -5.90
CA LEU A 101 3.68 -6.02 -7.24
C LEU A 101 2.35 -6.77 -7.43
N VAL A 102 2.29 -8.04 -7.00
CA VAL A 102 1.06 -8.84 -7.10
C VAL A 102 -0.06 -8.24 -6.24
N VAL A 103 0.26 -7.83 -5.01
CA VAL A 103 -0.72 -7.17 -4.12
C VAL A 103 -1.19 -5.85 -4.73
N GLU A 104 -0.28 -5.03 -5.26
CA GLU A 104 -0.59 -3.75 -5.88
C GLU A 104 -1.54 -3.90 -7.07
N ILE A 105 -1.31 -4.90 -7.93
CA ILE A 105 -2.19 -5.18 -9.08
C ILE A 105 -3.56 -5.69 -8.61
N ILE A 106 -3.60 -6.67 -7.70
CA ILE A 106 -4.86 -7.25 -7.23
C ILE A 106 -5.71 -6.21 -6.52
N PHE A 107 -5.13 -5.46 -5.57
CA PHE A 107 -5.85 -4.42 -4.84
C PHE A 107 -6.29 -3.31 -5.79
N GLY A 108 -5.38 -2.87 -6.66
CA GLY A 108 -5.66 -1.87 -7.68
C GLY A 108 -6.89 -2.22 -8.52
N ILE A 109 -6.93 -3.44 -9.07
CA ILE A 109 -8.08 -3.92 -9.87
C ILE A 109 -9.37 -3.98 -9.04
N ILE A 110 -9.33 -4.60 -7.86
CA ILE A 110 -10.53 -4.72 -6.99
C ILE A 110 -11.13 -3.34 -6.67
N LEU A 111 -10.27 -2.36 -6.40
CA LEU A 111 -10.66 -1.03 -5.93
C LEU A 111 -11.17 -0.11 -7.04
N VAL A 112 -10.80 -0.33 -8.30
CA VAL A 112 -11.34 0.46 -9.43
C VAL A 112 -12.64 -0.12 -10.00
N LEU A 113 -12.97 -1.37 -9.70
CA LEU A 113 -14.21 -1.98 -10.18
C LEU A 113 -15.45 -1.31 -9.56
N PRO A 114 -16.53 -1.13 -10.33
CA PRO A 114 -17.80 -0.65 -9.79
C PRO A 114 -18.41 -1.70 -8.83
N ALA A 115 -18.99 -1.25 -7.72
CA ALA A 115 -19.36 -2.10 -6.57
C ALA A 115 -20.86 -2.08 -6.21
#